data_AF-A0A6L8EU81-F1
#
_entry.id   AF-A0A6L8EU81-F1
#
_cell.length_a   1.000
_cell.length_b   1.000
_cell.length_c   1.000
_cell.angle_alpha   90.00
_cell.angle_beta   90.00
_cell.angle_gamma   90.00
#
_symmetry.space_group_name_H-M   'P 1'
#
loop_
_entity.id
_entity.type
_entity.pdbx_description
1 polymer ?
#
loop_
_entity_poly.entity_id
_entity_poly.type
_entity_poly.pdbx_seq_one_letter_code
_entity_poly.pdbx_strand_id
1 'polypeptide(L)'
;MTQNGTGKNQIEEAIEIAAEAHQGQYRKGTDTPYITHPYAVGLILMEAGCPEAVIIAGILHDTVEDTDLTLEFIRERFGAAIANIVDGCSENKALRWRARKTERIEALRSASPEVCVVTCADKLHNLRTIISEYDLIGDAVWDRFHGGVEDQAWYYRSVLGAIADRDAALQKSGVYAKLSTQERRANTESDVQDITPQQTPIEVINPQLFEEFQQAVAYLFEGAVE
;
A
#
# COMPACT_ATOMS: atom_id res chain seq x y z
N MET A 1 7.15 32.34 -27.27
CA MET A 1 5.75 32.65 -26.91
C MET A 1 5.43 31.85 -25.67
N THR A 2 5.25 32.53 -24.54
CA THR A 2 4.95 31.96 -23.23
C THR A 2 3.44 31.88 -23.01
N GLN A 3 3.00 30.70 -22.55
CA GLN A 3 1.94 30.41 -21.56
C GLN A 3 1.08 29.20 -21.97
N ASN A 4 1.14 28.17 -21.12
CA ASN A 4 0.10 27.18 -20.76
C ASN A 4 0.73 26.40 -19.60
N GLY A 5 0.54 26.82 -18.34
CA GLY A 5 -0.60 26.43 -17.51
C GLY A 5 -0.04 25.46 -16.44
N THR A 6 -0.16 25.82 -15.17
CA THR A 6 0.37 25.10 -14.00
C THR A 6 0.20 23.58 -14.13
N GLY A 7 1.30 22.84 -14.32
CA GLY A 7 1.27 21.38 -14.25
C GLY A 7 0.76 20.98 -12.88
N LYS A 8 -0.40 20.35 -12.83
CA LYS A 8 -1.02 19.91 -11.58
C LYS A 8 -0.10 18.92 -10.89
N ASN A 9 0.06 19.05 -9.58
CA ASN A 9 0.82 18.09 -8.79
C ASN A 9 0.15 16.70 -8.94
N GLN A 10 0.92 15.66 -9.31
CA GLN A 10 0.34 14.34 -9.59
C GLN A 10 -0.30 13.71 -8.34
N ILE A 11 0.18 14.05 -7.15
CA ILE A 11 -0.44 13.64 -5.88
C ILE A 11 -1.80 14.33 -5.69
N GLU A 12 -1.89 15.63 -5.92
CA GLU A 12 -3.16 16.37 -5.82
C GLU A 12 -4.18 15.82 -6.81
N GLU A 13 -3.74 15.54 -8.03
CA GLU A 13 -4.56 14.92 -9.06
C GLU A 13 -5.04 13.52 -8.67
N ALA A 14 -4.18 12.67 -8.10
CA ALA A 14 -4.56 11.36 -7.61
C ALA A 14 -5.59 11.44 -6.48
N ILE A 15 -5.46 12.41 -5.57
CA ILE A 15 -6.42 12.64 -4.48
C ILE A 15 -7.79 13.03 -5.04
N GLU A 16 -7.83 13.93 -6.01
CA GLU A 16 -9.10 14.33 -6.65
C GLU A 16 -9.77 13.15 -7.36
N ILE A 17 -9.01 12.39 -8.15
CA ILE A 17 -9.53 11.21 -8.85
C ILE A 17 -10.06 10.17 -7.85
N ALA A 18 -9.33 9.89 -6.77
CA ALA A 18 -9.80 8.99 -5.72
C ALA A 18 -11.05 9.53 -5.01
N ALA A 19 -11.12 10.84 -4.75
CA ALA A 19 -12.26 11.48 -4.10
C ALA A 19 -13.53 11.39 -4.95
N GLU A 20 -13.41 11.63 -6.26
CA GLU A 20 -14.50 11.49 -7.22
C GLU A 20 -14.94 10.02 -7.36
N ALA A 21 -13.99 9.10 -7.51
CA ALA A 21 -14.30 7.69 -7.72
C ALA A 21 -14.97 7.04 -6.50
N HIS A 22 -14.57 7.41 -5.29
CA HIS A 22 -15.17 6.92 -4.05
C HIS A 22 -16.32 7.82 -3.54
N GLN A 23 -16.85 8.73 -4.36
CA GLN A 23 -17.96 9.58 -3.95
C GLN A 23 -19.18 8.74 -3.53
N GLY A 24 -19.72 9.03 -2.34
CA GLY A 24 -20.85 8.29 -1.78
C GLY A 24 -20.49 6.95 -1.14
N GLN A 25 -19.21 6.58 -1.11
CA GLN A 25 -18.71 5.43 -0.35
C GLN A 25 -18.31 5.85 1.07
N TYR A 26 -18.52 4.94 2.02
CA TYR A 26 -18.27 5.16 3.44
C TYR A 26 -17.44 4.00 4.02
N ARG A 27 -16.64 4.28 5.06
CA ARG A 27 -15.93 3.21 5.78
C ARG A 27 -16.93 2.26 6.41
N LYS A 28 -16.57 0.98 6.47
CA LYS A 28 -17.47 -0.10 6.84
C LYS A 28 -18.09 0.12 8.23
N GLY A 29 -19.42 0.27 8.26
CA GLY A 29 -20.16 0.42 9.51
C GLY A 29 -20.04 1.80 10.17
N THR A 30 -19.61 2.83 9.43
CA THR A 30 -19.50 4.21 9.92
C THR A 30 -20.02 5.22 8.88
N ASP A 31 -20.19 6.47 9.30
CA ASP A 31 -20.55 7.59 8.41
C ASP A 31 -19.31 8.34 7.86
N THR A 32 -18.11 7.79 8.07
CA THR A 32 -16.86 8.43 7.62
C THR A 32 -16.69 8.21 6.12
N PRO A 33 -16.53 9.27 5.30
CA PRO A 33 -16.31 9.14 3.86
C PRO A 33 -15.08 8.28 3.53
N TYR A 34 -15.19 7.42 2.52
CA TYR A 34 -14.14 6.44 2.21
C TYR A 34 -12.81 7.09 1.82
N ILE A 35 -12.84 8.23 1.13
CA ILE A 35 -11.65 9.01 0.72
C ILE A 35 -10.66 9.31 1.85
N THR A 36 -11.12 9.33 3.11
CA THR A 36 -10.24 9.49 4.28
C THR A 36 -9.19 8.37 4.36
N HIS A 37 -9.51 7.15 3.92
CA HIS A 37 -8.58 6.03 3.92
C HIS A 37 -7.50 6.15 2.83
N PRO A 38 -7.82 6.28 1.52
CA PRO A 38 -6.79 6.49 0.51
C PRO A 38 -5.89 7.70 0.79
N TYR A 39 -6.46 8.80 1.32
CA TYR A 39 -5.69 9.96 1.73
C TYR A 39 -4.70 9.63 2.87
N ALA A 40 -5.16 8.94 3.92
CA ALA A 40 -4.30 8.55 5.03
C ALA A 40 -3.21 7.53 4.62
N VAL A 41 -3.50 6.62 3.68
CA VAL A 41 -2.48 5.72 3.10
C VAL A 41 -1.39 6.52 2.39
N GLY A 42 -1.78 7.51 1.59
CA GLY A 42 -0.82 8.43 0.96
C GLY A 42 0.06 9.16 1.97
N LEU A 43 -0.52 9.65 3.09
CA LEU A 43 0.24 10.29 4.17
C LEU A 43 1.24 9.33 4.82
N ILE A 44 0.82 8.11 5.16
CA ILE A 44 1.72 7.10 5.76
C ILE A 44 2.90 6.79 4.84
N LEU A 45 2.66 6.66 3.54
CA LEU A 45 3.72 6.40 2.55
C LEU A 45 4.67 7.58 2.42
N MET A 46 4.15 8.80 2.47
CA MET A 46 4.95 10.02 2.45
C MET A 46 5.81 10.16 3.71
N GLU A 47 5.26 9.89 4.89
CA GLU A 47 6.00 9.87 6.17
C GLU A 47 7.08 8.78 6.18
N ALA A 48 6.82 7.64 5.55
CA ALA A 48 7.80 6.57 5.35
C ALA A 48 8.90 6.92 4.32
N GLY A 49 8.84 8.09 3.68
CA GLY A 49 9.83 8.56 2.70
C GLY A 49 9.74 7.84 1.35
N CYS A 50 8.57 7.31 0.99
CA CYS A 50 8.40 6.60 -0.28
C CYS A 50 8.47 7.54 -1.49
N PRO A 51 8.89 7.05 -2.67
CA PRO A 51 8.84 7.82 -3.91
C PRO A 51 7.40 8.24 -4.27
N GLU A 52 7.27 9.35 -4.98
CA GLU A 52 5.98 9.92 -5.41
C GLU A 52 5.08 8.90 -6.12
N ALA A 53 5.63 8.06 -7.00
CA ALA A 53 4.87 7.02 -7.69
C ALA A 53 4.20 6.02 -6.72
N VAL A 54 4.86 5.68 -5.62
CA VAL A 54 4.33 4.77 -4.59
C VAL A 54 3.24 5.46 -3.78
N ILE A 55 3.42 6.75 -3.46
CA ILE A 55 2.41 7.57 -2.77
C ILE A 55 1.14 7.65 -3.63
N ILE A 56 1.28 7.97 -4.91
CA ILE A 56 0.16 8.03 -5.87
C ILE A 56 -0.52 6.66 -5.96
N ALA A 57 0.23 5.57 -6.10
CA ALA A 57 -0.34 4.23 -6.15
C ALA A 57 -1.10 3.87 -4.85
N GLY A 58 -0.59 4.28 -3.69
CA GLY A 58 -1.29 4.11 -2.41
C GLY A 58 -2.58 4.92 -2.32
N ILE A 59 -2.64 6.12 -2.89
CA ILE A 59 -3.87 6.91 -2.98
C ILE A 59 -4.88 6.27 -3.95
N LEU A 60 -4.43 5.54 -4.96
CA LEU A 60 -5.30 4.94 -5.97
C LEU A 60 -5.58 3.44 -5.73
N HIS A 61 -5.01 2.82 -4.69
CA HIS A 61 -4.93 1.36 -4.58
C HIS A 61 -6.28 0.63 -4.63
N ASP A 62 -7.33 1.20 -4.01
CA ASP A 62 -8.67 0.63 -3.98
C ASP A 62 -9.55 1.06 -5.17
N THR A 63 -9.11 2.00 -5.99
CA THR A 63 -9.97 2.59 -7.01
C THR A 63 -10.41 1.57 -8.06
N VAL A 64 -9.51 0.68 -8.51
CA VAL A 64 -9.82 -0.37 -9.47
C VAL A 64 -10.66 -1.48 -8.85
N GLU A 65 -10.49 -1.72 -7.54
CA GLU A 65 -11.16 -2.81 -6.83
C GLU A 65 -12.60 -2.45 -6.43
N ASP A 66 -12.85 -1.19 -6.06
CA ASP A 66 -14.11 -0.75 -5.44
C ASP A 66 -14.86 0.33 -6.23
N THR A 67 -14.39 0.73 -7.42
CA THR A 67 -15.03 1.74 -8.28
C THR A 67 -15.03 1.31 -9.76
N ASP A 68 -15.57 2.16 -10.65
CA ASP A 68 -15.56 1.92 -12.09
C ASP A 68 -14.24 2.32 -12.78
N LEU A 69 -13.25 2.81 -12.02
CA LEU A 69 -11.92 3.12 -12.57
C LEU A 69 -11.21 1.87 -13.08
N THR A 70 -10.46 2.03 -14.16
CA THR A 70 -9.75 0.94 -14.82
C THR A 70 -8.24 1.11 -14.73
N LEU A 71 -7.50 0.00 -14.76
CA LEU A 71 -6.03 0.04 -14.83
C LEU A 71 -5.54 0.77 -16.08
N GLU A 72 -6.28 0.71 -17.20
CA GLU A 72 -5.91 1.42 -18.42
C GLU A 72 -6.02 2.93 -18.23
N PHE A 73 -7.07 3.41 -17.56
CA PHE A 73 -7.18 4.82 -17.20
C PHE A 73 -6.00 5.29 -16.33
N ILE A 74 -5.64 4.51 -15.30
CA ILE A 74 -4.50 4.83 -14.43
C ILE A 74 -3.21 4.84 -15.23
N ARG A 75 -3.02 3.87 -16.14
CA ARG A 75 -1.85 3.78 -17.00
C ARG A 75 -1.73 4.98 -17.95
N GLU A 76 -2.82 5.39 -18.58
CA GLU A 76 -2.84 6.56 -19.47
C GLU A 76 -2.57 7.86 -18.71
N ARG A 77 -3.08 7.97 -17.47
CA ARG A 77 -2.98 9.22 -16.69
C ARG A 77 -1.67 9.36 -15.91
N PHE A 78 -1.21 8.29 -15.29
CA PHE A 78 -0.08 8.28 -14.35
C PHE A 78 1.10 7.43 -14.82
N GLY A 79 0.93 6.61 -15.86
CA GLY A 79 1.97 5.76 -16.41
C GLY A 79 1.95 4.32 -15.88
N ALA A 80 2.70 3.46 -16.56
CA ALA A 80 2.70 2.02 -16.32
C ALA A 80 3.22 1.62 -14.93
N ALA A 81 4.20 2.34 -14.38
CA ALA A 81 4.77 2.03 -13.07
C ALA A 81 3.71 2.09 -11.97
N ILE A 82 2.91 3.17 -11.93
CA ILE A 82 1.84 3.36 -10.95
C ILE A 82 0.73 2.35 -11.18
N ALA A 83 0.29 2.14 -12.42
CA ALA A 83 -0.73 1.15 -12.76
C ALA A 83 -0.35 -0.27 -12.33
N ASN A 84 0.92 -0.67 -12.48
CA ASN A 84 1.40 -1.98 -12.06
C ASN A 84 1.38 -2.15 -10.52
N ILE A 85 1.65 -1.08 -9.76
CA ILE A 85 1.55 -1.12 -8.30
C ILE A 85 0.08 -1.27 -7.87
N VAL A 86 -0.83 -0.51 -8.49
CA VAL A 86 -2.28 -0.57 -8.20
C VAL A 86 -2.85 -1.96 -8.55
N ASP A 87 -2.50 -2.52 -9.71
CA ASP A 87 -2.86 -3.88 -10.09
C ASP A 87 -2.36 -4.90 -9.06
N GLY A 88 -1.09 -4.76 -8.67
CA GLY A 88 -0.48 -5.58 -7.62
C GLY A 88 -1.14 -5.45 -6.25
N CYS A 89 -1.96 -4.43 -5.99
CA CYS A 89 -2.71 -4.25 -4.75
C CYS A 89 -4.16 -4.74 -4.81
N SER A 90 -4.71 -4.95 -6.01
CA SER A 90 -6.12 -5.28 -6.22
C SER A 90 -6.42 -6.77 -5.99
N GLU A 91 -7.60 -7.09 -5.46
CA GLU A 91 -8.09 -8.47 -5.26
C GLU A 91 -9.16 -8.89 -6.29
N ASN A 92 -9.17 -10.18 -6.65
CA ASN A 92 -10.25 -10.74 -7.48
C ASN A 92 -11.54 -10.94 -6.67
N LYS A 93 -12.47 -9.98 -6.75
CA LYS A 93 -13.75 -10.00 -6.02
C LYS A 93 -14.68 -11.18 -6.39
N ALA A 94 -14.40 -11.97 -7.44
CA ALA A 94 -15.21 -13.13 -7.78
C ALA A 94 -15.06 -14.31 -6.79
N LEU A 95 -14.01 -14.31 -5.98
CA LEU A 95 -13.72 -15.38 -5.01
C LEU A 95 -14.30 -15.07 -3.61
N ARG A 96 -14.51 -16.12 -2.82
CA ARG A 96 -14.91 -15.98 -1.41
C ARG A 96 -13.80 -15.33 -0.59
N TRP A 97 -14.18 -14.66 0.50
CA TRP A 97 -13.26 -13.86 1.35
C TRP A 97 -11.96 -14.59 1.68
N ARG A 98 -12.03 -15.80 2.26
CA ARG A 98 -10.83 -16.54 2.67
C ARG A 98 -9.94 -16.93 1.49
N ALA A 99 -10.54 -17.30 0.35
CA ALA A 99 -9.79 -17.62 -0.88
C ALA A 99 -9.08 -16.38 -1.45
N ARG A 100 -9.77 -15.22 -1.52
CA ARG A 100 -9.16 -13.93 -1.93
C ARG A 100 -7.97 -13.58 -1.06
N LYS A 101 -8.14 -13.70 0.27
CA LYS A 101 -7.07 -13.39 1.22
C LYS A 101 -5.90 -14.36 1.11
N THR A 102 -6.15 -15.66 0.88
CA THR A 102 -5.07 -16.64 0.62
C THR A 102 -4.30 -16.31 -0.65
N GLU A 103 -4.98 -16.01 -1.76
CA GLU A 103 -4.29 -15.60 -3.00
C GLU A 103 -3.45 -14.33 -2.80
N ARG A 104 -3.98 -13.35 -2.06
CA ARG A 104 -3.25 -12.13 -1.70
C ARG A 104 -1.99 -12.43 -0.89
N ILE A 105 -2.10 -13.28 0.14
CA ILE A 105 -0.96 -13.67 0.99
C ILE A 105 0.13 -14.35 0.15
N GLU A 106 -0.23 -15.28 -0.74
CA GLU A 106 0.74 -15.96 -1.60
C GLU A 106 1.39 -15.00 -2.60
N ALA A 107 0.61 -14.10 -3.21
CA ALA A 107 1.14 -13.09 -4.14
C ALA A 107 2.16 -12.16 -3.47
N LEU A 108 1.97 -11.80 -2.19
CA LEU A 108 2.90 -10.94 -1.46
C LEU A 108 4.31 -11.54 -1.30
N ARG A 109 4.45 -12.86 -1.31
CA ARG A 109 5.76 -13.54 -1.18
C ARG A 109 6.70 -13.27 -2.36
N SER A 110 6.15 -12.90 -3.51
CA SER A 110 6.89 -12.60 -4.74
C SER A 110 6.61 -11.20 -5.31
N ALA A 111 5.79 -10.40 -4.62
CA ALA A 111 5.44 -9.05 -5.03
C ALA A 111 6.64 -8.09 -5.06
N SER A 112 6.50 -6.97 -5.77
CA SER A 112 7.52 -5.92 -5.75
C SER A 112 7.55 -5.20 -4.39
N PRO A 113 8.68 -4.58 -4.00
CA PRO A 113 8.78 -3.84 -2.74
C PRO A 113 7.72 -2.73 -2.63
N GLU A 114 7.39 -2.08 -3.76
CA GLU A 114 6.38 -1.03 -3.85
C GLU A 114 4.98 -1.56 -3.52
N VAL A 115 4.60 -2.73 -4.02
CA VAL A 115 3.32 -3.37 -3.67
C VAL A 115 3.29 -3.74 -2.20
N CYS A 116 4.40 -4.23 -1.65
CA CYS A 116 4.47 -4.60 -0.23
C CYS A 116 4.37 -3.37 0.69
N VAL A 117 5.05 -2.25 0.37
CA VAL A 117 4.99 -1.04 1.20
C VAL A 117 3.60 -0.38 1.15
N VAL A 118 2.93 -0.37 -0.01
CA VAL A 118 1.53 0.08 -0.13
C VAL A 118 0.63 -0.81 0.72
N THR A 119 0.82 -2.12 0.66
CA THR A 119 0.07 -3.08 1.50
C THR A 119 0.30 -2.84 2.99
N CYS A 120 1.54 -2.57 3.42
CA CYS A 120 1.82 -2.23 4.82
C CYS A 120 1.08 -0.96 5.25
N ALA A 121 1.13 0.11 4.45
CA ALA A 121 0.45 1.37 4.76
C ALA A 121 -1.08 1.22 4.83
N ASP A 122 -1.67 0.51 3.86
CA ASP A 122 -3.10 0.16 3.86
C ASP A 122 -3.48 -0.62 5.12
N LYS A 123 -2.77 -1.72 5.41
CA LYS A 123 -3.10 -2.57 6.56
C LYS A 123 -2.87 -1.85 7.89
N LEU A 124 -1.84 -1.02 7.99
CA LEU A 124 -1.60 -0.19 9.17
C LEU A 124 -2.75 0.79 9.40
N HIS A 125 -3.21 1.50 8.36
CA HIS A 125 -4.34 2.42 8.52
C HIS A 125 -5.64 1.69 8.91
N ASN A 126 -5.89 0.53 8.30
CA ASN A 126 -7.03 -0.31 8.64
C ASN A 126 -6.98 -0.76 10.10
N LEU A 127 -5.82 -1.23 10.59
CA LEU A 127 -5.65 -1.60 11.99
C LEU A 127 -5.78 -0.41 12.94
N ARG A 128 -5.22 0.77 12.61
CA ARG A 128 -5.40 1.99 13.41
C ARG A 128 -6.87 2.39 13.54
N THR A 129 -7.63 2.23 12.44
CA THR A 129 -9.09 2.44 12.45
C THR A 129 -9.75 1.43 13.40
N ILE A 130 -9.42 0.14 13.28
CA ILE A 130 -10.00 -0.92 14.11
C ILE A 130 -9.63 -0.73 15.59
N ILE A 131 -8.38 -0.37 15.92
CA ILE A 131 -7.94 -0.08 17.30
C ILE A 131 -8.78 1.04 17.89
N SER A 132 -8.93 2.15 17.15
CA SER A 132 -9.71 3.29 17.62
C SER A 132 -11.17 2.91 17.90
N GLU A 133 -11.75 2.00 17.13
CA GLU A 133 -13.10 1.50 17.37
C GLU A 133 -13.15 0.47 18.51
N TYR A 134 -12.20 -0.46 18.56
CA TYR A 134 -12.07 -1.47 19.60
C TYR A 134 -11.94 -0.82 20.99
N ASP A 135 -11.18 0.27 21.11
CA ASP A 135 -11.04 1.02 22.35
C ASP A 135 -12.35 1.65 22.84
N LEU A 136 -13.32 1.84 21.93
CA LEU A 136 -14.62 2.42 22.22
C LEU A 136 -15.70 1.37 22.49
N ILE A 137 -15.75 0.29 21.70
CA ILE A 137 -16.84 -0.68 21.71
C ILE A 137 -16.42 -2.13 22.02
N GLY A 138 -15.12 -2.36 22.25
CA GLY A 138 -14.55 -3.67 22.53
C GLY A 138 -14.81 -4.68 21.41
N ASP A 139 -15.09 -5.92 21.81
CA ASP A 139 -15.30 -7.04 20.87
C ASP A 139 -16.45 -6.86 19.89
N ALA A 140 -17.39 -5.93 20.15
CA ALA A 140 -18.47 -5.62 19.22
C ALA A 140 -17.97 -5.07 17.86
N VAL A 141 -16.72 -4.60 17.78
CA VAL A 141 -16.10 -4.21 16.50
C VAL A 141 -16.06 -5.38 15.51
N TRP A 142 -15.88 -6.61 16.01
CA TRP A 142 -15.69 -7.80 15.18
C TRP A 142 -16.94 -8.24 14.44
N ASP A 143 -18.14 -7.85 14.91
CA ASP A 143 -19.42 -8.14 14.26
C ASP A 143 -19.51 -7.53 12.85
N ARG A 144 -18.70 -6.50 12.57
CA ARG A 144 -18.62 -5.84 11.26
C ARG A 144 -17.72 -6.58 10.29
N PHE A 145 -16.91 -7.55 10.71
CA PHE A 145 -15.88 -8.18 9.88
C PHE A 145 -16.23 -9.62 9.51
N HIS A 146 -15.75 -10.06 8.33
CA HIS A 146 -15.93 -11.46 7.94
C HIS A 146 -15.12 -12.36 8.90
N GLY A 147 -15.79 -13.38 9.43
CA GLY A 147 -15.21 -14.39 10.31
C GLY A 147 -14.71 -13.89 11.67
N GLY A 148 -15.10 -12.67 12.06
CA GLY A 148 -14.75 -12.10 13.36
C GLY A 148 -13.25 -11.99 13.60
N VAL A 149 -12.86 -11.95 14.88
CA VAL A 149 -11.48 -11.72 15.31
C VAL A 149 -10.50 -12.78 14.80
N GLU A 150 -10.92 -14.06 14.72
CA GLU A 150 -10.03 -15.17 14.31
C GLU A 150 -9.61 -15.06 12.84
N ASP A 151 -10.56 -14.83 11.93
CA ASP A 151 -10.25 -14.64 10.51
C ASP A 151 -9.40 -13.38 10.29
N GLN A 152 -9.69 -12.29 11.01
CA GLN A 152 -8.89 -11.06 10.91
C GLN A 152 -7.47 -11.29 11.44
N ALA A 153 -7.30 -11.93 12.61
CA ALA A 153 -6.00 -12.25 13.18
C ALA A 153 -5.18 -13.11 12.22
N TRP A 154 -5.76 -14.17 11.66
CA TRP A 154 -5.13 -15.01 10.64
C TRP A 154 -4.65 -14.16 9.46
N TYR A 155 -5.51 -13.30 8.92
CA TYR A 155 -5.18 -12.52 7.73
C TYR A 155 -4.03 -11.55 7.98
N TYR A 156 -4.12 -10.71 9.01
CA TYR A 156 -3.09 -9.70 9.28
C TYR A 156 -1.74 -10.32 9.67
N ARG A 157 -1.73 -11.40 10.47
CA ARG A 157 -0.49 -12.15 10.77
C ARG A 157 0.11 -12.80 9.53
N SER A 158 -0.72 -13.36 8.65
CA SER A 158 -0.24 -13.98 7.41
C SER A 158 0.34 -12.97 6.43
N VAL A 159 -0.24 -11.77 6.34
CA VAL A 159 0.32 -10.66 5.55
C VAL A 159 1.68 -10.23 6.10
N LEU A 160 1.81 -10.03 7.42
CA LEU A 160 3.09 -9.74 8.07
C LEU A 160 4.13 -10.82 7.77
N GLY A 161 3.78 -12.09 7.94
CA GLY A 161 4.66 -13.22 7.68
C GLY A 161 5.13 -13.29 6.22
N ALA A 162 4.20 -13.15 5.26
CA ALA A 162 4.53 -13.19 3.83
C ALA A 162 5.51 -12.09 3.42
N ILE A 163 5.30 -10.87 3.95
CA ILE A 163 6.17 -9.72 3.68
C ILE A 163 7.55 -9.90 4.36
N ALA A 164 7.59 -10.35 5.61
CA ALA A 164 8.84 -10.61 6.31
C ALA A 164 9.69 -11.71 5.63
N ASP A 165 9.05 -12.80 5.21
CA ASP A 165 9.71 -13.90 4.51
C ASP A 165 10.33 -13.45 3.19
N ARG A 166 9.59 -12.63 2.44
CA ARG A 166 10.03 -12.02 1.18
C ARG A 166 11.27 -11.16 1.39
N ASP A 167 11.24 -10.22 2.32
CA ASP A 167 12.35 -9.30 2.57
C ASP A 167 13.59 -10.04 3.09
N ALA A 168 13.41 -11.03 3.97
CA ALA A 168 14.49 -11.90 4.42
C ALA A 168 15.12 -12.71 3.26
N ALA A 169 14.32 -13.19 2.32
CA ALA A 169 14.81 -13.90 1.13
C ALA A 169 15.63 -12.98 0.22
N LEU A 170 15.17 -11.74 -0.01
CA LEU A 170 15.90 -10.76 -0.82
C LEU A 170 17.23 -10.36 -0.17
N GLN A 171 17.26 -10.15 1.14
CA GLN A 171 18.51 -9.89 1.88
C GLN A 171 19.51 -11.05 1.73
N LYS A 172 19.06 -12.31 1.86
CA LYS A 172 19.90 -13.50 1.71
C LYS A 172 20.43 -13.73 0.29
N SER A 173 19.66 -13.33 -0.73
CA SER A 173 20.02 -13.54 -2.14
C SER A 173 21.24 -12.73 -2.61
N GLY A 174 21.71 -11.75 -1.81
CA GLY A 174 22.87 -10.92 -2.14
C GLY A 174 22.63 -9.95 -3.31
N VAL A 175 21.38 -9.83 -3.79
CA VAL A 175 20.98 -8.84 -4.81
C VAL A 175 21.38 -7.42 -4.39
N TYR A 176 21.26 -7.10 -3.10
CA TYR A 176 21.71 -5.85 -2.47
C TYR A 176 23.22 -5.58 -2.53
N ALA A 177 24.04 -6.62 -2.37
CA ALA A 177 25.50 -6.45 -2.40
C ALA A 177 25.99 -6.13 -3.83
N LYS A 178 25.25 -6.57 -4.85
CA LYS A 178 25.61 -6.37 -6.27
C LYS A 178 25.14 -5.02 -6.82
N LEU A 179 23.95 -4.56 -6.46
CA LEU A 179 23.39 -3.27 -6.91
C LEU A 179 24.13 -2.07 -6.31
N SER A 180 24.37 -2.08 -4.99
CA SER A 180 25.12 -1.02 -4.30
C SER A 180 26.60 -0.89 -4.76
N THR A 181 27.13 -1.90 -5.46
CA THR A 181 28.46 -1.87 -6.08
C THR A 181 28.41 -1.37 -7.53
N GLN A 182 27.33 -1.67 -8.26
CA GLN A 182 27.12 -1.18 -9.64
C GLN A 182 26.76 0.30 -9.67
N GLU A 183 25.93 0.79 -8.75
CA GLU A 183 25.54 2.21 -8.66
C GLU A 183 26.73 3.12 -8.30
N ARG A 184 27.63 2.64 -7.42
CA ARG A 184 28.90 3.33 -7.12
C ARG A 184 29.85 3.43 -8.32
N ARG A 185 29.76 2.50 -9.28
CA ARG A 185 30.55 2.51 -10.52
C ARG A 185 29.89 3.33 -11.63
N ALA A 186 28.56 3.39 -11.67
CA ALA A 186 27.82 4.19 -12.64
C ALA A 186 27.91 5.70 -12.34
N ASN A 187 28.01 6.11 -11.06
CA ASN A 187 28.15 7.51 -10.67
C ASN A 187 29.56 8.12 -10.85
N THR A 188 30.53 7.37 -11.39
CA THR A 188 31.86 7.89 -11.73
C THR A 188 32.04 8.26 -13.20
N GLU A 189 31.09 7.92 -14.08
CA GLU A 189 31.20 8.20 -15.53
C GLU A 189 29.82 8.54 -16.13
N SER A 190 29.41 9.82 -16.16
CA SER A 190 28.92 10.52 -17.37
C SER A 190 28.18 11.84 -17.05
N ASP A 191 28.14 12.67 -18.09
CA ASP A 191 27.86 14.09 -18.16
C ASP A 191 26.45 14.56 -17.78
N VAL A 192 26.41 15.85 -17.44
CA VAL A 192 25.25 16.72 -17.24
C VAL A 192 24.19 16.53 -18.34
N GLN A 193 23.02 15.96 -18.01
CA GLN A 193 21.70 16.35 -18.53
C GLN A 193 20.56 15.60 -17.82
N ASP A 194 19.50 16.35 -17.51
CA ASP A 194 18.20 15.96 -16.93
C ASP A 194 18.14 15.65 -15.41
N ILE A 195 17.73 16.66 -14.63
CA ILE A 195 17.47 16.55 -13.18
C ILE A 195 16.01 16.13 -12.96
N THR A 196 15.59 14.99 -13.51
CA THR A 196 14.47 14.26 -12.92
C THR A 196 14.97 13.70 -11.58
N PRO A 197 14.24 13.88 -10.45
CA PRO A 197 14.61 13.21 -9.21
C PRO A 197 14.72 11.71 -9.51
N GLN A 198 15.93 11.15 -9.43
CA GLN A 198 16.11 9.70 -9.50
C GLN A 198 15.32 9.13 -8.33
N GLN A 199 14.18 8.49 -8.65
CA GLN A 199 13.36 7.78 -7.68
C GLN A 199 14.22 6.64 -7.15
N THR A 200 14.70 6.75 -5.92
CA THR A 200 15.45 5.68 -5.27
C THR A 200 14.56 4.44 -5.24
N PRO A 201 15.00 3.30 -5.78
CA PRO A 201 14.22 2.07 -5.72
C PRO A 201 13.91 1.74 -4.26
N ILE A 202 12.65 1.41 -3.96
CA ILE A 202 12.35 0.77 -2.68
C ILE A 202 12.91 -0.62 -2.81
N GLU A 203 13.94 -0.93 -2.05
CA GLU A 203 14.49 -2.28 -2.05
C GLU A 203 13.88 -3.06 -0.86
N VAL A 204 14.00 -2.51 0.36
CA VAL A 204 13.45 -3.05 1.61
C VAL A 204 12.35 -2.11 2.10
N ILE A 205 11.33 -2.67 2.78
CA ILE A 205 10.29 -1.87 3.43
C ILE A 205 10.91 -1.01 4.53
N ASN A 206 10.42 0.21 4.68
CA ASN A 206 10.80 1.10 5.77
C ASN A 206 10.63 0.37 7.13
N PRO A 207 11.72 0.17 7.91
CA PRO A 207 11.66 -0.61 9.15
C PRO A 207 10.67 -0.07 10.18
N GLN A 208 10.54 1.26 10.28
CA GLN A 208 9.62 1.90 11.20
C GLN A 208 8.16 1.64 10.81
N LEU A 209 7.83 1.78 9.52
CA LEU A 209 6.49 1.45 9.02
C LEU A 209 6.13 -0.02 9.30
N PHE A 210 7.07 -0.92 9.09
CA PHE A 210 6.86 -2.35 9.33
C PHE A 210 6.69 -2.64 10.84
N GLU A 211 7.50 -2.01 11.69
CA GLU A 211 7.38 -2.13 13.15
C GLU A 211 6.03 -1.62 13.66
N GLU A 212 5.56 -0.46 13.18
CA GLU A 212 4.24 0.08 13.53
C GLU A 212 3.11 -0.87 13.11
N PHE A 213 3.24 -1.52 11.95
CA PHE A 213 2.30 -2.54 11.51
C PHE A 213 2.32 -3.78 12.43
N GLN A 214 3.51 -4.25 12.83
CA GLN A 214 3.64 -5.36 13.79
C GLN A 214 3.02 -5.03 15.15
N GLN A 215 3.27 -3.83 15.68
CA GLN A 215 2.72 -3.37 16.94
C GLN A 215 1.19 -3.29 16.91
N ALA A 216 0.61 -2.79 15.80
CA ALA A 216 -0.83 -2.72 15.64
C ALA A 216 -1.49 -4.12 15.56
N VAL A 217 -0.83 -5.09 14.91
CA VAL A 217 -1.29 -6.50 14.91
C VAL A 217 -1.20 -7.11 16.30
N ALA A 218 -0.09 -6.88 17.02
CA ALA A 218 0.05 -7.38 18.39
C ALA A 218 -1.05 -6.81 19.28
N TYR A 219 -1.29 -5.50 19.24
CA TYR A 219 -2.30 -4.83 20.07
C TYR A 219 -3.69 -5.47 19.96
N LEU A 220 -4.16 -5.72 18.73
CA LEU A 220 -5.50 -6.26 18.51
C LEU A 220 -5.61 -7.77 18.73
N PHE A 221 -4.51 -8.51 18.55
CA PHE A 221 -4.57 -9.95 18.40
C PHE A 221 -3.70 -10.75 19.37
N GLU A 222 -3.01 -10.16 20.35
CA GLU A 222 -2.11 -10.89 21.28
C GLU A 222 -2.77 -12.09 22.00
N GLY A 223 -4.11 -12.10 22.14
CA GLY A 223 -4.89 -13.22 22.71
C GLY A 223 -5.79 -13.98 21.74
N ALA A 224 -5.85 -13.60 20.46
CA ALA A 224 -6.66 -14.30 19.45
C ALA A 224 -5.93 -15.57 19.00
N VAL A 225 -6.59 -16.73 19.09
CA VAL A 225 -6.01 -18.08 18.87
C VAL A 225 -5.23 -18.16 17.54
N GLU A 226 -4.10 -18.88 17.54
CA GLU A 226 -3.25 -19.15 16.36
C GLU A 226 -3.92 -20.05 15.31
#